data_AF-A0A0G1WRQ5-F1
#
_entry.id   AF-A0A0G1WRQ5-F1
#
_cell.length_a   1.000
_cell.length_b   1.000
_cell.length_c   1.000
_cell.angle_alpha   90.00
_cell.angle_beta   90.00
_cell.angle_gamma   90.00
#
_symmetry.space_group_name_H-M   'P 1'
#
loop_
_entity.id
_entity.type
_entity.pdbx_description
1 polymer ?
#
loop_
_entity_poly.entity_id
_entity_poly.type
_entity_poly.pdbx_seq_one_letter_code
_entity_poly.pdbx_strand_id
1 'polypeptide(L)'
;MGRYAAHGPVVAQSISLLFTRGYYAAGKSRTPLGVAFLSALVTLCSAFFFSRLFTGAPIARYFLESLLRVSDLEGTFMLTLPLSYSVGAIVSAVAFWALYTRDFGRFESGVIGTFWQSFAASIIMGFFSYVLLNAFSAVFNLHTTLGIFFQGFFSGLGGLTIGALVLYLLGNVEIREIWKTLHHKIWKAKFVGPDPTETTF
;
A
#
# COMPACT_ATOMS: atom_id res chain seq x y z
N MET A 1 -20.20 -7.17 14.56
CA MET A 1 -20.56 -6.16 13.55
C MET A 1 -19.45 -6.11 12.49
N GLY A 2 -19.61 -6.91 11.43
CA GLY A 2 -18.65 -7.06 10.35
C GLY A 2 -18.64 -5.83 9.45
N ARG A 3 -17.50 -5.15 9.35
CA ARG A 3 -17.31 -4.04 8.42
C ARG A 3 -16.86 -4.64 7.09
N TYR A 4 -17.71 -4.50 6.08
CA TYR A 4 -17.38 -4.69 4.67
C TYR A 4 -16.09 -3.92 4.36
N ALA A 5 -14.98 -4.65 4.24
CA ALA A 5 -13.72 -4.12 3.80
C ALA A 5 -13.85 -3.85 2.30
N ALA A 6 -14.28 -2.65 1.93
CA ALA A 6 -13.98 -2.14 0.61
C ALA A 6 -12.45 -2.14 0.49
N HIS A 7 -11.87 -3.07 -0.26
CA HIS A 7 -10.43 -3.20 -0.42
C HIS A 7 -9.91 -1.97 -1.17
N GLY A 8 -9.25 -1.08 -0.43
CA GLY A 8 -8.69 0.17 -0.92
C GLY A 8 -7.18 0.10 -1.05
N PRO A 9 -6.50 1.22 -1.39
CA PRO A 9 -5.05 1.29 -1.35
C PRO A 9 -4.54 0.88 0.04
N VAL A 10 -3.85 -0.26 0.07
CA VAL A 10 -3.53 -0.99 1.31
C VAL A 10 -2.83 -0.08 2.33
N VAL A 11 -1.91 0.76 1.86
CA VAL A 11 -1.16 1.70 2.71
C VAL A 11 -2.07 2.72 3.38
N ALA A 12 -2.93 3.39 2.61
CA ALA A 12 -3.85 4.40 3.15
C ALA A 12 -4.85 3.78 4.14
N GLN A 13 -5.29 2.55 3.88
CA GLN A 13 -6.17 1.81 4.77
C GLN A 13 -5.48 1.41 6.08
N SER A 14 -4.26 0.87 6.00
CA SER A 14 -3.49 0.51 7.20
C SER A 14 -3.22 1.71 8.09
N ILE A 15 -2.84 2.84 7.49
CA ILE A 15 -2.62 4.12 8.21
C ILE A 15 -3.92 4.59 8.88
N SER A 16 -5.03 4.59 8.13
CA SER A 16 -6.33 5.02 8.65
C SER A 16 -6.81 4.14 9.80
N LEU A 17 -6.60 2.82 9.73
CA LEU A 17 -6.95 1.88 10.79
C LEU A 17 -6.11 2.10 12.05
N LEU A 18 -4.81 2.33 11.88
CA LEU A 18 -3.89 2.61 12.99
C LEU A 18 -4.31 3.89 13.74
N PHE A 19 -4.53 4.98 13.02
CA PHE A 19 -4.93 6.25 13.64
C PHE A 19 -6.33 6.20 14.25
N THR A 20 -7.28 5.54 13.60
CA THR A 20 -8.62 5.37 14.16
C THR A 20 -8.57 4.68 15.53
N ARG A 21 -7.76 3.63 15.68
CA ARG A 21 -7.57 2.95 16.97
C ARG A 21 -6.89 3.87 18.00
N GLY A 22 -5.86 4.62 17.59
CA GLY A 22 -5.19 5.58 18.48
C GLY A 22 -6.11 6.70 18.98
N TYR A 23 -6.93 7.27 18.10
CA TYR A 23 -7.89 8.32 18.46
C TYR A 23 -9.04 7.81 19.33
N TYR A 24 -9.50 6.57 19.13
CA TYR A 24 -10.47 5.95 20.04
C TYR A 24 -9.88 5.70 21.42
N ALA A 25 -8.64 5.22 21.50
CA ALA A 25 -7.95 5.03 22.79
C ALA A 25 -7.73 6.36 23.54
N ALA A 26 -7.53 7.46 22.80
CA ALA A 26 -7.42 8.81 23.34
C ALA A 26 -8.79 9.49 23.64
N GLY A 27 -9.91 8.78 23.51
CA GLY A 27 -11.26 9.32 23.76
C GLY A 27 -11.77 10.33 22.73
N LYS A 28 -11.00 10.63 21.67
CA LYS A 28 -11.33 11.59 20.61
C LYS A 28 -12.06 10.90 19.45
N SER A 29 -13.32 10.51 19.66
CA SER A 29 -14.13 9.79 18.65
C SER A 29 -14.59 10.65 17.46
N ARG A 30 -14.53 11.98 17.57
CA ARG A 30 -14.99 12.91 16.52
C ARG A 30 -13.98 13.08 15.38
N THR A 31 -12.69 12.88 15.63
CA THR A 31 -11.64 13.10 14.61
C THR A 31 -11.67 12.05 13.50
N PRO A 32 -11.83 10.73 13.74
CA PRO A 32 -11.89 9.75 12.66
C PRO A 32 -13.17 9.89 11.82
N LEU A 33 -14.28 10.31 12.44
CA LEU A 33 -15.54 10.58 11.76
C LEU A 33 -15.42 11.76 10.79
N GLY A 34 -14.80 12.86 11.22
CA GLY A 34 -14.57 14.02 10.36
C GLY A 34 -13.69 13.70 9.15
N VAL A 35 -12.61 12.94 9.35
CA VAL A 35 -11.72 12.51 8.25
C VAL A 35 -12.43 11.56 7.30
N ALA A 36 -13.22 10.61 7.82
CA ALA A 36 -14.01 9.70 6.98
C ALA A 36 -15.01 10.48 6.11
N PHE A 37 -15.74 11.42 6.70
CA PHE A 37 -16.69 12.27 5.97
C PHE A 37 -16.00 13.12 4.89
N LEU A 38 -14.87 13.76 5.22
CA LEU A 38 -14.05 14.50 4.26
C LEU A 38 -13.61 13.60 3.10
N SER A 39 -13.09 12.41 3.39
CA SER A 39 -12.63 11.47 2.36
C SER A 39 -13.77 10.99 1.44
N ALA A 40 -14.98 10.79 1.98
CA ALA A 40 -16.16 10.43 1.21
C ALA A 40 -16.58 11.57 0.26
N LEU A 41 -16.59 12.82 0.75
CA LEU A 41 -16.85 13.99 -0.09
C LEU A 41 -15.80 14.15 -1.19
N VAL A 42 -14.51 14.02 -0.86
CA VAL A 42 -13.44 14.10 -1.86
C VAL A 42 -13.57 12.98 -2.91
N THR A 43 -13.92 11.77 -2.49
CA THR A 43 -14.15 10.65 -3.42
C THR A 43 -15.27 10.99 -4.40
N LEU A 44 -16.40 11.50 -3.89
CA LEU A 44 -17.55 11.88 -4.71
C LEU A 44 -17.18 13.00 -5.71
N CYS A 45 -16.56 14.07 -5.22
CA CYS A 45 -16.10 15.18 -6.08
C CYS A 45 -15.10 14.70 -7.13
N SER A 46 -14.17 13.82 -6.75
CA SER A 46 -13.18 13.25 -7.67
C SER A 46 -13.85 12.36 -8.73
N ALA A 47 -14.89 11.61 -8.37
CA ALA A 47 -15.63 10.77 -9.33
C ALA A 47 -16.30 11.63 -10.42
N PHE A 48 -16.94 12.73 -10.03
CA PHE A 48 -17.49 13.69 -11.00
C PHE A 48 -16.39 14.35 -11.85
N PHE A 49 -15.29 14.76 -11.23
CA PHE A 49 -14.16 15.37 -11.93
C PHE A 49 -13.56 14.41 -12.98
N PHE A 50 -13.22 13.18 -12.58
CA PHE A 50 -12.66 12.20 -13.50
C PHE A 50 -13.66 11.78 -14.58
N SER A 51 -14.96 11.67 -14.27
CA SER A 51 -16.01 11.38 -15.26
C SER A 51 -16.07 12.46 -16.36
N ARG A 52 -16.01 13.74 -15.95
CA ARG A 52 -15.95 14.87 -16.88
C ARG A 52 -14.64 14.90 -17.66
N LEU A 53 -13.53 14.59 -17.02
CA LEU A 53 -12.22 14.51 -17.68
C LEU A 53 -12.19 13.40 -18.74
N PHE A 54 -12.78 12.24 -18.45
CA PHE A 54 -12.81 11.09 -19.35
C PHE A 54 -13.67 11.34 -20.60
N THR A 55 -14.76 12.09 -20.45
CA THR A 55 -15.70 12.39 -21.55
C THR A 55 -15.35 13.67 -22.31
N GLY A 56 -14.72 14.65 -21.65
CA GLY A 56 -14.41 15.95 -22.24
C GLY A 56 -13.00 16.09 -22.81
N ALA A 57 -12.03 15.29 -22.35
CA ALA A 57 -10.62 15.41 -22.76
C ALA A 57 -10.06 14.07 -23.28
N PRO A 58 -10.07 13.83 -24.61
CA PRO A 58 -9.56 12.57 -25.18
C PRO A 58 -8.09 12.32 -24.84
N ILE A 59 -7.28 13.38 -24.67
CA ILE A 59 -5.87 13.26 -24.27
C ILE A 59 -5.71 12.56 -22.90
N ALA A 60 -6.57 12.90 -21.94
CA ALA A 60 -6.49 12.36 -20.58
C ALA A 60 -6.97 10.91 -20.54
N ARG A 61 -8.01 10.60 -21.33
CA ARG A 61 -8.49 9.24 -21.56
C ARG A 61 -7.39 8.36 -22.15
N TYR A 62 -6.78 8.76 -23.26
CA TYR A 62 -5.73 7.97 -23.91
C TYR A 62 -4.49 7.80 -23.04
N PHE A 63 -4.13 8.82 -22.26
CA PHE A 63 -3.05 8.72 -21.28
C PHE A 63 -3.35 7.66 -20.22
N LEU A 64 -4.55 7.68 -19.63
CA LEU A 64 -4.96 6.69 -18.62
C LEU A 64 -5.10 5.28 -19.20
N GLU A 65 -5.67 5.16 -20.40
CA GLU A 65 -5.77 3.91 -21.15
C GLU A 65 -4.40 3.30 -21.43
N SER A 66 -3.44 4.11 -21.87
CA SER A 66 -2.08 3.66 -22.14
C SER A 66 -1.33 3.32 -20.85
N LEU A 67 -1.48 4.14 -19.80
CA LEU A 67 -0.83 3.93 -18.51
C LEU A 67 -1.31 2.64 -17.83
N LEU A 68 -2.61 2.35 -17.91
CA LEU A 68 -3.20 1.14 -17.34
C LEU A 68 -3.20 -0.05 -18.31
N ARG A 69 -2.73 0.14 -19.55
CA ARG A 69 -2.68 -0.88 -20.61
C ARG A 69 -4.07 -1.46 -20.94
N VAL A 70 -5.05 -0.57 -21.10
CA VAL A 70 -6.48 -0.88 -21.35
C VAL A 70 -7.00 -0.17 -22.62
N SER A 71 -6.13 0.22 -23.55
CA SER A 71 -6.48 1.05 -24.70
C SER A 71 -7.52 0.48 -25.67
N ASP A 72 -7.72 -0.83 -25.69
CA ASP A 72 -8.61 -1.53 -26.63
C ASP A 72 -9.85 -2.15 -25.98
N LEU A 73 -10.16 -1.84 -24.72
CA LEU A 73 -11.35 -2.38 -24.04
C LEU A 73 -12.53 -1.42 -24.10
N GLU A 74 -13.70 -1.94 -24.44
CA GLU A 74 -14.97 -1.24 -24.24
C GLU A 74 -15.25 -1.10 -22.74
N GLY A 75 -15.69 0.09 -22.30
CA GLY A 75 -16.05 0.32 -20.90
C GLY A 75 -14.94 0.86 -20.00
N THR A 76 -13.82 1.36 -20.54
CA THR A 76 -12.74 2.04 -19.79
C THR A 76 -13.25 3.16 -18.85
N PHE A 77 -14.42 3.73 -19.12
CA PHE A 77 -15.09 4.68 -18.21
C PHE A 77 -15.19 4.16 -16.76
N MET A 78 -15.28 2.84 -16.53
CA MET A 78 -15.31 2.24 -15.19
C MET A 78 -14.05 2.52 -14.36
N LEU A 79 -12.91 2.85 -14.98
CA LEU A 79 -11.66 3.23 -14.30
C LEU A 79 -11.79 4.51 -13.46
N THR A 80 -12.80 5.33 -13.75
CA THR A 80 -13.15 6.53 -12.97
C THR A 80 -13.40 6.22 -11.49
N LEU A 81 -14.01 5.06 -11.19
CA LEU A 81 -14.34 4.65 -9.82
C LEU A 81 -13.10 4.33 -8.97
N PRO A 82 -12.19 3.41 -9.35
CA PRO A 82 -10.99 3.14 -8.57
C PRO A 82 -10.05 4.35 -8.49
N LEU A 83 -9.99 5.21 -9.52
CA LEU A 83 -9.21 6.46 -9.48
C LEU A 83 -9.77 7.44 -8.44
N SER A 84 -11.07 7.67 -8.45
CA SER A 84 -11.70 8.58 -7.49
C SER A 84 -11.57 8.10 -6.05
N TYR A 85 -11.73 6.79 -5.82
CA TYR A 85 -11.50 6.19 -4.51
C TYR A 85 -10.05 6.32 -4.05
N SER A 86 -9.08 6.13 -4.95
CA SER A 86 -7.65 6.28 -4.63
C SER A 86 -7.32 7.69 -4.16
N VAL A 87 -7.88 8.72 -4.81
CA VAL A 87 -7.71 10.13 -4.39
C VAL A 87 -8.31 10.35 -3.01
N GLY A 88 -9.53 9.87 -2.76
CA GLY A 88 -10.18 9.98 -1.45
C GLY A 88 -9.38 9.30 -0.33
N ALA A 89 -8.82 8.11 -0.60
CA ALA A 89 -8.00 7.37 0.34
C ALA A 89 -6.68 8.09 0.65
N ILE A 90 -6.01 8.68 -0.35
CA ILE A 90 -4.79 9.49 -0.16
C ILE A 90 -5.09 10.71 0.70
N VAL A 91 -6.18 11.44 0.41
CA VAL A 91 -6.59 12.58 1.23
C VAL A 91 -6.89 12.17 2.66
N SER A 92 -7.53 11.01 2.88
CA SER A 92 -7.76 10.46 4.21
C SER A 92 -6.44 10.24 4.96
N ALA A 93 -5.47 9.59 4.33
CA ALA A 93 -4.16 9.33 4.92
C ALA A 93 -3.41 10.62 5.27
N VAL A 94 -3.41 11.61 4.36
CA VAL A 94 -2.78 12.92 4.59
C VAL A 94 -3.49 13.70 5.70
N ALA A 95 -4.82 13.69 5.74
CA ALA A 95 -5.58 14.34 6.80
C ALA A 95 -5.29 13.73 8.17
N PHE A 96 -5.23 12.40 8.27
CA PHE A 96 -4.82 11.73 9.50
C PHE A 96 -3.38 12.08 9.91
N TRP A 97 -2.45 12.08 8.96
CA TRP A 97 -1.06 12.48 9.22
C TRP A 97 -0.97 13.91 9.77
N ALA A 98 -1.69 14.85 9.16
CA ALA A 98 -1.73 16.25 9.58
C ALA A 98 -2.36 16.43 10.97
N LEU A 99 -3.50 15.78 11.23
CA LEU A 99 -4.18 15.84 12.53
C LEU A 99 -3.33 15.21 13.63
N TYR A 100 -2.70 14.07 13.36
CA TYR A 100 -1.83 13.41 14.31
C TYR A 100 -0.62 14.27 14.66
N THR A 101 0.02 14.87 13.65
CA THR A 101 1.12 15.82 13.84
C THR A 101 0.71 17.01 14.72
N ARG A 102 -0.53 17.48 14.56
CA ARG A 102 -1.08 18.60 15.33
C ARG A 102 -1.44 18.23 16.77
N ASP A 103 -1.99 17.03 16.99
CA ASP A 103 -2.49 16.59 18.30
C ASP A 103 -1.42 15.97 19.20
N PHE A 104 -0.42 15.29 18.62
CA PHE A 104 0.56 14.48 19.36
C PHE A 104 2.02 14.89 19.12
N GLY A 105 2.26 15.91 18.28
CA GLY A 105 3.61 16.43 17.97
C GLY A 105 4.17 15.93 16.63
N ARG A 106 5.31 16.48 16.21
CA ARG A 106 5.92 16.17 14.91
C ARG A 106 6.55 14.78 14.91
N PHE A 107 6.39 14.06 13.79
CA PHE A 107 7.15 12.85 13.52
C PHE A 107 8.66 13.14 13.54
N GLU A 108 9.43 12.18 14.05
CA GLU A 108 10.90 12.25 14.02
C GLU A 108 11.40 12.44 12.58
N SER A 109 12.47 13.21 12.41
CA SER A 109 13.04 13.53 11.09
C SER A 109 13.43 12.31 10.25
N GLY A 110 13.60 11.14 10.87
CA GLY A 110 13.87 9.87 10.18
C GLY A 110 12.70 9.34 9.35
N VAL A 111 11.44 9.63 9.72
CA VAL A 111 10.26 9.01 9.08
C VAL A 111 10.07 9.49 7.64
N ILE A 112 10.35 10.76 7.35
CA ILE A 112 10.27 11.25 5.97
C ILE A 112 11.37 10.67 5.09
N GLY A 113 12.54 10.38 5.68
CA GLY A 113 13.65 9.71 5.03
C GLY A 113 13.28 8.28 4.64
N THR A 114 12.73 7.50 5.58
CA THR A 114 12.30 6.13 5.28
C THR A 114 11.13 6.08 4.30
N PHE A 115 10.20 7.04 4.35
CA PHE A 115 9.14 7.18 3.36
C PHE A 115 9.71 7.36 1.94
N TRP A 116 10.66 8.27 1.75
CA TRP A 116 11.27 8.52 0.45
C TRP A 116 12.09 7.33 -0.05
N GLN A 117 12.83 6.66 0.84
CA GLN A 117 13.58 5.45 0.52
C GLN A 117 12.64 4.33 0.05
N SER A 118 11.53 4.10 0.76
CA SER A 118 10.51 3.11 0.41
C SER A 118 9.79 3.45 -0.90
N PHE A 119 9.48 4.73 -1.12
CA PHE A 119 8.89 5.21 -2.37
C PHE A 119 9.82 4.98 -3.56
N ALA A 120 11.08 5.41 -3.48
CA ALA A 120 12.07 5.21 -4.53
C ALA A 120 12.32 3.72 -4.82
N ALA A 121 12.45 2.90 -3.77
CA ALA A 121 12.62 1.46 -3.90
C ALA A 121 11.40 0.80 -4.58
N SER A 122 10.18 1.24 -4.28
CA SER A 122 8.96 0.71 -4.92
C SER A 122 8.91 0.97 -6.43
N ILE A 123 9.38 2.14 -6.88
CA ILE A 123 9.45 2.49 -8.32
C ILE A 123 10.46 1.56 -9.02
N ILE A 124 11.65 1.40 -8.44
CA ILE A 124 12.70 0.54 -9.00
C ILE A 124 12.24 -0.92 -9.01
N MET A 125 11.64 -1.40 -7.92
CA MET A 125 11.02 -2.72 -7.82
C MET A 125 9.99 -2.95 -8.93
N GLY A 126 9.08 -2.00 -9.15
CA GLY A 126 8.05 -2.08 -10.19
C GLY A 126 8.67 -2.14 -11.60
N PHE A 127 9.67 -1.30 -11.87
CA PHE A 127 10.39 -1.30 -13.13
C PHE A 127 11.07 -2.65 -13.41
N PHE A 128 11.84 -3.18 -12.45
CA PHE A 128 12.51 -4.47 -12.61
C PHE A 128 11.54 -5.64 -12.69
N SER A 129 10.44 -5.61 -11.94
CA SER A 129 9.36 -6.59 -12.06
C SER A 129 8.79 -6.62 -13.48
N TYR A 130 8.57 -5.44 -14.09
CA TYR A 130 8.10 -5.34 -15.47
C TYR A 130 9.13 -5.87 -16.49
N VAL A 131 10.42 -5.52 -16.32
CA VAL A 131 11.51 -6.03 -17.17
C VAL A 131 11.59 -7.55 -17.09
N LEU A 132 11.52 -8.13 -15.88
CA LEU A 132 11.51 -9.57 -15.67
C LEU A 132 10.25 -10.23 -16.26
N LEU A 133 9.09 -9.59 -16.14
CA LEU A 133 7.85 -10.06 -16.75
C LEU A 133 8.01 -10.16 -18.27
N ASN A 134 8.63 -9.17 -18.90
CA ASN A 134 8.91 -9.18 -20.33
C ASN A 134 9.97 -10.24 -20.71
N ALA A 135 11.04 -10.39 -19.94
CA ALA A 135 12.07 -11.41 -20.18
C ALA A 135 11.52 -12.85 -20.09
N PHE A 136 10.68 -13.10 -19.08
CA PHE A 136 10.04 -14.40 -18.88
C PHE A 136 8.92 -14.69 -19.88
N SER A 137 8.45 -13.70 -20.64
CA SER A 137 7.44 -13.92 -21.69
C SER A 137 7.95 -14.82 -22.82
N ALA A 138 9.26 -14.89 -23.06
CA ALA A 138 9.86 -15.77 -24.05
C ALA A 138 10.06 -17.22 -23.55
N VAL A 139 10.06 -17.42 -22.22
CA VAL A 139 10.36 -18.71 -21.58
C VAL A 139 9.08 -19.46 -21.21
N PHE A 140 8.05 -18.75 -20.75
CA PHE A 140 6.77 -19.34 -20.37
C PHE A 140 5.75 -19.23 -21.50
N ASN A 141 4.86 -20.22 -21.61
CA ASN A 141 3.80 -20.19 -22.62
C ASN A 141 2.61 -19.35 -22.14
N LEU A 142 2.40 -18.18 -22.75
CA LEU A 142 1.33 -17.23 -22.38
C LEU A 142 -0.08 -17.73 -22.75
N HIS A 143 -0.22 -18.79 -23.53
CA HIS A 143 -1.53 -19.35 -23.87
C HIS A 143 -2.11 -20.25 -22.76
N THR A 144 -1.32 -20.54 -21.72
CA THR A 144 -1.76 -21.37 -20.58
C THR A 144 -1.85 -20.53 -19.31
N THR A 145 -2.92 -20.73 -18.54
CA THR A 145 -3.14 -20.05 -17.24
C THR A 145 -1.96 -20.24 -16.28
N LEU A 146 -1.40 -21.46 -16.22
CA LEU A 146 -0.21 -21.75 -15.41
C LEU A 146 1.03 -21.00 -15.91
N GLY A 147 1.18 -20.82 -17.23
CA GLY A 147 2.30 -20.07 -17.80
C GLY A 147 2.27 -18.61 -17.39
N ILE A 148 1.11 -17.95 -17.53
CA ILE A 148 0.92 -16.55 -17.07
C ILE A 148 1.11 -16.45 -15.55
N PHE A 149 0.58 -17.41 -14.78
CA PHE A 149 0.73 -17.42 -13.32
C PHE A 149 2.20 -17.51 -12.89
N PHE A 150 2.96 -18.48 -13.42
CA PHE A 150 4.38 -18.64 -13.09
C PHE A 150 5.23 -17.48 -13.59
N GLN A 151 4.94 -16.94 -14.78
CA GLN A 151 5.59 -15.74 -15.30
C GLN A 151 5.41 -14.55 -14.34
N GLY A 152 4.18 -14.31 -13.89
CA GLY A 152 3.88 -13.25 -12.91
C GLY A 152 4.49 -13.52 -11.53
N PHE A 153 4.48 -14.78 -11.08
CA PHE A 153 5.04 -15.17 -9.79
C PHE A 153 6.55 -14.98 -9.71
N PHE A 154 7.30 -15.48 -10.70
CA PHE A 154 8.76 -15.36 -10.71
C PHE A 154 9.23 -13.94 -11.01
N SER A 155 8.55 -13.20 -11.90
CA SER A 155 8.85 -11.78 -12.14
C SER A 155 8.58 -10.92 -10.90
N GLY A 156 7.46 -11.15 -10.22
CA GLY A 156 7.13 -10.49 -8.96
C GLY A 156 8.14 -10.78 -7.85
N LEU A 157 8.56 -12.04 -7.70
CA LEU A 157 9.57 -12.43 -6.72
C LEU A 157 10.93 -11.78 -7.02
N GLY A 158 11.35 -11.76 -8.28
CA GLY A 158 12.59 -11.08 -8.68
C GLY A 158 12.53 -9.56 -8.52
N GLY A 159 11.38 -8.93 -8.80
CA GLY A 159 11.17 -7.52 -8.48
C GLY A 159 11.30 -7.26 -6.97
N LEU A 160 10.69 -8.11 -6.14
CA LEU A 160 10.72 -8.00 -4.69
C LEU A 160 12.14 -8.12 -4.12
N THR A 161 12.95 -9.06 -4.63
CA THR A 161 14.35 -9.19 -4.19
C THR A 161 15.17 -7.96 -4.54
N ILE A 162 14.94 -7.38 -5.73
CA ILE A 162 15.60 -6.14 -6.16
C ILE A 162 15.13 -4.96 -5.30
N GLY A 163 13.84 -4.84 -5.00
CA GLY A 163 13.30 -3.82 -4.10
C GLY A 163 13.92 -3.90 -2.70
N ALA A 164 14.05 -5.11 -2.15
CA ALA A 164 14.70 -5.33 -0.86
C ALA A 164 16.20 -4.97 -0.90
N LEU A 165 16.89 -5.30 -2.00
CA LEU A 165 18.29 -4.93 -2.21
C LEU A 165 18.47 -3.40 -2.28
N VAL A 166 17.59 -2.70 -3.00
CA VAL A 166 17.63 -1.24 -3.09
C VAL A 166 17.42 -0.61 -1.71
N LEU A 167 16.43 -1.07 -0.94
CA LEU A 167 16.21 -0.61 0.44
C LEU A 167 17.43 -0.85 1.34
N TYR A 168 18.09 -1.99 1.17
CA TYR A 168 19.31 -2.32 1.88
C TYR A 168 20.47 -1.36 1.51
N LEU A 169 20.65 -1.09 0.21
CA LEU A 169 21.67 -0.16 -0.29
C LEU A 169 21.42 1.30 0.12
N LEU A 170 20.16 1.70 0.22
CA LEU A 170 19.76 3.03 0.72
C LEU A 170 19.93 3.16 2.25
N GLY A 171 20.32 2.09 2.94
CA GLY A 171 20.56 2.11 4.38
C GLY A 171 19.30 2.30 5.21
N ASN A 172 18.14 1.84 4.73
CA ASN A 172 16.88 2.01 5.44
C ASN A 172 16.92 1.30 6.81
N VAL A 173 16.59 2.03 7.87
CA VAL A 173 16.58 1.49 9.24
C VAL A 173 15.51 0.40 9.42
N GLU A 174 14.36 0.55 8.74
CA GLU A 174 13.23 -0.38 8.83
C GLU A 174 13.61 -1.76 8.30
N ILE A 175 14.28 -1.84 7.13
CA ILE A 175 14.67 -3.15 6.57
C ILE A 175 15.69 -3.86 7.46
N ARG A 176 16.60 -3.11 8.10
CA ARG A 176 17.60 -3.64 9.01
C ARG A 176 16.96 -4.18 10.30
N GLU A 177 15.96 -3.48 10.83
CA GLU A 177 15.20 -3.92 12.01
C GLU A 177 14.35 -5.15 11.71
N ILE A 178 13.68 -5.18 10.55
CA ILE A 178 12.92 -6.34 10.09
C ILE A 178 13.85 -7.55 9.94
N TRP A 179 15.02 -7.37 9.29
CA TRP A 179 15.99 -8.45 9.12
C TRP A 179 16.50 -8.99 10.45
N LYS A 180 16.87 -8.11 11.38
CA LYS A 180 17.33 -8.47 12.73
C LYS A 180 16.26 -9.23 13.50
N THR A 181 15.00 -8.78 13.44
CA THR A 181 13.87 -9.38 14.17
C THR A 181 13.47 -10.72 13.56
N LEU A 182 13.38 -10.81 12.24
CA LEU A 182 13.03 -12.03 11.52
C LEU A 182 14.07 -13.13 11.78
N HIS A 183 15.36 -12.79 11.65
CA HIS A 183 16.44 -13.74 11.89
C HIS A 183 16.49 -14.18 13.37
N HIS A 184 16.25 -13.26 14.32
CA HIS A 184 16.26 -13.60 15.74
C HIS A 184 15.04 -14.43 16.18
N LYS A 185 13.83 -14.12 15.67
CA LYS A 185 12.61 -14.85 16.00
C LYS A 185 12.62 -16.28 15.44
N ILE A 186 13.15 -16.47 14.24
CA ILE A 186 13.25 -17.80 13.62
C ILE A 186 14.33 -18.64 14.32
N TRP A 187 15.37 -18.02 14.92
CA TRP A 187 16.49 -18.75 15.51
C TRP A 187 16.46 -18.92 17.05
N LYS A 188 15.74 -18.07 17.81
CA LYS A 188 15.71 -18.14 19.29
C LYS A 188 14.31 -17.92 19.89
N ALA A 189 13.35 -18.79 19.57
CA ALA A 189 12.21 -18.99 20.44
C ALA A 189 12.65 -19.83 21.65
N LYS A 190 13.19 -19.18 22.69
CA LYS A 190 13.46 -19.84 23.97
C LYS A 190 12.11 -20.22 24.58
N PHE A 191 11.77 -21.50 24.58
CA PHE A 191 10.63 -22.05 25.30
C PHE A 191 10.77 -21.64 26.78
N VAL A 192 9.88 -20.78 27.26
CA VAL A 192 9.64 -20.63 28.70
C VAL A 192 8.56 -21.67 29.01
N GLY A 193 8.98 -22.83 29.51
CA GLY A 193 8.05 -23.81 30.07
C GLY A 193 7.37 -23.21 31.31
N PRO A 194 6.13 -23.59 31.64
CA PRO A 194 5.51 -23.17 32.88
C PRO A 194 6.35 -23.73 34.04
N ASP A 195 6.76 -22.87 34.97
CA ASP A 195 7.33 -23.32 36.24
C ASP A 195 6.30 -24.26 36.90
N PRO A 196 6.61 -25.55 37.09
CA PRO A 196 5.80 -26.39 37.93
C PRO A 196 6.16 -26.06 39.39
N THR A 197 5.15 -26.16 40.25
CA THR A 197 5.24 -26.16 41.72
C THR A 197 5.43 -24.81 42.41
N GLU A 198 4.30 -24.15 42.70
CA GLU A 198 4.01 -23.80 44.10
C GLU A 198 2.67 -24.44 44.49
N THR A 199 2.69 -25.76 44.69
CA THR A 199 1.79 -26.43 45.62
C THR A 199 2.59 -26.79 46.85
N THR A 200 2.47 -26.03 47.93
CA THR A 200 2.68 -26.53 49.30
C THR A 200 2.17 -25.52 50.34
N PHE A 201 1.07 -25.95 50.98
CA PHE A 201 0.49 -25.56 52.29
C PHE A 201 -0.27 -24.24 52.43
#